data_AF-A0A1G0ZKL5-F1
#
_entry.id   AF-A0A1G0ZKL5-F1
#
_cell.length_a   1.000
_cell.length_b   1.000
_cell.length_c   1.000
_cell.angle_alpha   90.00
_cell.angle_beta   90.00
_cell.angle_gamma   90.00
#
_symmetry.space_group_name_H-M   'P 1'
#
loop_
_entity.id
_entity.type
_entity.pdbx_description
1 polymer ?
#
loop_
_entity_poly.entity_id
_entity_poly.type
_entity_poly.pdbx_seq_one_letter_code
_entity_poly.pdbx_strand_id
1 'polypeptide(L)' 'MSEKLADYCLVSEHDKAKFEQEVKRLMTQGWIPHGSVSVVAPVVDGAPVSLFSQAMVKEKKPYIVP' A
#
# COMPACT_ATOMS: atom_id res chain seq x y z
N MET A 1 -6.54 10.23 -24.94
CA MET A 1 -5.42 10.17 -23.97
C MET A 1 -6.06 10.14 -22.60
N SER A 2 -6.12 8.99 -21.93
CA SER A 2 -6.66 8.92 -20.57
C SER A 2 -5.65 9.54 -19.62
N GLU A 3 -6.05 10.63 -18.98
CA GLU A 3 -5.34 11.24 -17.85
C GLU A 3 -5.19 10.17 -16.76
N LYS A 4 -3.97 9.64 -16.60
CA LYS A 4 -3.64 8.74 -15.49
C LYS A 4 -3.66 9.57 -14.20
N LEU A 5 -4.80 9.53 -13.51
CA LEU A 5 -5.14 10.46 -12.43
C LEU A 5 -4.39 10.27 -11.11
N ALA A 6 -3.55 9.24 -10.93
CA ALA A 6 -2.73 9.14 -9.72
C ALA A 6 -1.44 8.35 -9.93
N ASP A 7 -0.29 8.99 -9.69
CA ASP A 7 1.02 8.35 -9.63
C ASP A 7 1.17 7.43 -8.41
N TYR A 8 0.32 7.61 -7.39
CA TYR A 8 0.38 6.94 -6.10
C TYR A 8 -0.98 6.37 -5.71
N CYS A 9 -0.97 5.25 -5.00
CA CYS A 9 -2.15 4.64 -4.41
C CYS A 9 -1.85 4.30 -2.93
N LEU A 10 -2.78 4.65 -2.05
CA LEU A 10 -2.73 4.28 -0.63
C LEU A 10 -3.59 3.04 -0.41
N VAL A 11 -2.97 1.96 0.07
CA VAL A 11 -3.65 0.75 0.53
C VAL A 11 -3.82 0.88 2.04
N SER A 12 -5.06 0.79 2.53
CA SER A 12 -5.39 0.86 3.96
C SER A 12 -6.33 -0.28 4.30
N GLU A 13 -5.92 -1.19 5.18
CA GLU A 13 -6.72 -2.35 5.54
C GLU A 13 -6.60 -2.75 7.01
N HIS A 14 -7.71 -3.21 7.58
CA HIS A 14 -7.77 -3.65 8.99
C HIS A 14 -7.25 -5.09 9.16
N ASP A 15 -7.48 -5.93 8.15
CA ASP A 15 -7.06 -7.32 8.12
C ASP A 15 -5.71 -7.47 7.42
N LYS A 16 -4.75 -8.10 8.10
CA LYS A 16 -3.40 -8.30 7.58
C LYS A 16 -3.37 -9.13 6.29
N ALA A 17 -4.18 -10.18 6.20
CA ALA A 17 -4.18 -11.04 5.03
C ALA A 17 -4.74 -10.31 3.81
N LYS A 18 -5.80 -9.52 3.98
CA LYS A 18 -6.36 -8.66 2.92
C LYS A 18 -5.37 -7.58 2.50
N PHE A 19 -4.71 -6.93 3.46
CA PHE A 19 -3.67 -5.95 3.19
C PHE A 19 -2.54 -6.54 2.32
N GLU A 20 -2.02 -7.70 2.70
CA GLU A 20 -0.97 -8.37 1.93
C GLU A 20 -1.43 -8.77 0.52
N GLN A 21 -2.67 -9.24 0.38
CA GLN A 21 -3.25 -9.60 -0.93
C GLN A 21 -3.34 -8.38 -1.84
N GLU A 22 -3.81 -7.23 -1.32
CA GLU A 22 -4.00 -6.02 -2.11
C GLU A 22 -2.67 -5.40 -2.54
N VAL A 23 -1.69 -5.33 -1.64
CA VAL A 23 -0.33 -4.88 -1.99
C VAL A 23 0.29 -5.79 -3.05
N LYS A 24 0.17 -7.11 -2.91
CA LYS A 24 0.65 -8.07 -3.92
C LYS A 24 -0.05 -7.89 -5.26
N ARG A 25 -1.37 -7.69 -5.27
CA ARG A 25 -2.16 -7.43 -6.49
C ARG A 25 -1.70 -6.17 -7.21
N LEU A 26 -1.38 -5.10 -6.49
CA LEU A 26 -0.85 -3.88 -7.10
C LEU A 26 0.57 -4.09 -7.64
N MET A 27 1.41 -4.81 -6.91
CA MET A 27 2.76 -5.14 -7.37
C MET A 27 2.76 -5.97 -8.67
N THR A 28 1.83 -6.92 -8.84
CA THR A 28 1.70 -7.67 -10.10
C THR A 28 1.19 -6.81 -11.27
N GLN A 29 0.52 -5.69 -10.97
CA GLN A 29 0.09 -4.70 -11.96
C GLN A 29 1.19 -3.68 -12.31
N GLY A 30 2.41 -3.86 -11.78
CA GLY A 30 3.54 -2.98 -12.07
C GLY A 30 3.65 -1.77 -11.15
N TRP A 31 2.92 -1.75 -10.04
CA TRP A 31 3.14 -0.79 -8.98
C TRP A 31 4.35 -1.20 -8.13
N ILE A 32 5.04 -0.22 -7.55
CA ILE A 32 6.18 -0.43 -6.67
C ILE A 32 5.87 0.13 -5.27
N PRO A 33 6.26 -0.55 -4.18
CA PRO A 33 6.16 0.02 -2.85
C PRO A 33 6.90 1.36 -2.76
N HIS A 34 6.29 2.33 -2.08
CA HIS A 34 6.86 3.65 -1.87
C HIS A 34 6.83 4.00 -0.37
N GLY A 35 8.00 4.23 0.21
CA GLY A 35 8.14 4.49 1.64
C GLY A 35 8.00 3.22 2.50
N SER A 36 7.59 3.40 3.76
CA SER A 36 7.44 2.33 4.76
C SER A 36 5.97 1.99 5.00
N VAL A 37 5.72 0.79 5.52
CA VAL A 37 4.39 0.38 5.99
C VAL A 37 4.11 1.04 7.34
N SER A 38 2.94 1.66 7.48
CA SER A 38 2.41 2.15 8.74
C SER A 38 1.48 1.10 9.34
N VAL A 39 1.67 0.73 10.60
CA VAL A 39 0.79 -0.19 11.33
C VAL A 39 0.33 0.49 12.59
N VAL A 40 -0.98 0.62 12.76
CA VAL A 40 -1.59 1.14 13.98
C VAL A 40 -2.16 -0.03 14.75
N ALA A 41 -1.64 -0.25 15.97
CA ALA A 41 -2.11 -1.28 16.87
C ALA A 41 -2.25 -0.71 18.30
N PRO A 42 -3.47 -0.35 18.75
CA PRO A 42 -3.68 0.04 20.13
C PRO A 42 -3.43 -1.15 21.06
N VAL A 43 -2.99 -0.85 22.27
CA VAL A 43 -2.86 -1.86 23.34
C VAL A 43 -4.17 -1.86 24.13
N VAL A 44 -4.88 -2.98 24.10
CA VAL A 44 -6.10 -3.22 24.90
C VAL A 44 -5.80 -4.39 25.83
N ASP A 45 -5.98 -4.20 27.14
CA ASP A 45 -5.70 -5.21 28.17
C ASP A 45 -4.29 -5.83 28.09
N GLY A 46 -3.31 -5.02 27.70
CA GLY A 46 -1.90 -5.44 27.58
C GLY A 46 -1.56 -6.21 26.30
N ALA A 47 -2.53 -6.44 25.41
CA ALA A 47 -2.31 -7.05 24.11
C ALA A 47 -2.44 -6.03 22.97
N PRO A 48 -1.53 -6.03 21.97
CA PRO A 48 -1.70 -5.21 20.77
C PRO A 48 -2.87 -5.76 19.94
N VAL A 49 -3.87 -4.91 19.69
CA VAL A 49 -4.98 -5.20 18.79
C VAL A 49 -4.68 -4.52 17.46
N SER A 50 -4.67 -5.26 16.36
CA SER A 50 -4.46 -4.68 15.03
C SER A 50 -5.64 -3.77 14.67
N LEU A 51 -5.41 -2.45 14.58
CA LEU A 51 -6.42 -1.52 14.06
C LEU A 51 -6.37 -1.56 12.55
N PHE A 52 -5.29 -1.07 11.94
CA PHE A 52 -5.12 -1.09 10.48
C PHE A 52 -3.65 -1.00 10.06
N SER A 53 -3.39 -1.49 8.85
CA SER A 53 -2.12 -1.39 8.13
C SER A 53 -2.29 -0.50 6.91
N GLN A 54 -1.29 0.34 6.65
CA GLN A 54 -1.25 1.25 5.51
C GLN A 54 0.06 1.16 4.76
N ALA A 55 -0.01 1.13 3.43
CA ALA A 55 1.15 1.23 2.55
C ALA A 55 0.84 2.12 1.36
N MET A 56 1.85 2.81 0.87
CA MET A 56 1.77 3.55 -0.37
C MET A 56 2.47 2.76 -1.47
N VAL A 57 1.87 2.72 -2.64
CA VAL A 57 2.47 2.19 -3.86
C VAL A 57 2.47 3.25 -4.95
N LYS A 58 3.41 3.17 -5.87
CA LYS A 58 3.59 4.10 -6.99
C LYS A 58 3.58 3.35 -8.32
N GLU A 59 2.96 3.88 -9.37
CA GLU A 59 3.10 3.28 -10.69
C GLU A 59 4.55 3.39 -11.18
N LYS A 60 5.10 2.29 -11.70
CA LYS A 60 6.40 2.32 -12.39
C LYS A 60 6.23 3.05 -13.72
N LYS A 61 6.45 4.37 -13.73
CA LYS A 61 6.59 5.11 -15.00
C LYS A 61 7.81 4.54 -15.76
N PRO A 62 7.71 4.26 -17.06
CA PRO A 62 8.89 3.99 -17.86
C PRO A 62 9.79 5.23 -17.80
N TYR A 63 11.04 5.05 -17.38
CA TYR A 63 12.06 6.08 -17.47
C TYR A 63 12.33 6.32 -18.95
N ILE A 64 11.79 7.42 -19.51
CA ILE A 64 12.18 7.89 -20.84
C ILE A 64 13.45 8.70 -20.61
N VAL A 65 14.61 8.12 -20.95
CA VAL A 65 15.88 8.85 -20.94
C VAL A 65 15.85 9.80 -22.14
N PRO A 66 16.08 11.12 -21.96
CA PRO A 66 16.15 12.08 -23.05
C PRO A 66 17.36 11.86 -23.96
#